data_AF-A0A8J3XI88-F1
#
_entry.id   AF-A0A8J3XI88-F1
#
_cell.length_a   1.000
_cell.length_b   1.000
_cell.length_c   1.000
_cell.angle_alpha   90.00
_cell.angle_beta   90.00
_cell.angle_gamma   90.00
#
_symmetry.space_group_name_H-M   'P 1'
#
loop_
_entity.id
_entity.type
_entity.pdbx_description
1 polymer ?
#
loop_
_entity_poly.entity_id
_entity_poly.type
_entity_poly.pdbx_seq_one_letter_code
_entity_poly.pdbx_strand_id
1 'polypeptide(L)'
;MLSTVTTASREKLSDAARDVREAGGTPTQIFATIARILAGPAGTDEEFTTHLDDIGQTASFFWDDLCHQVEDKTGTRPYSPDATFDELTGDMLDDVLNWVVIYHAEEAEPPAPPIVLADSLLNGLRKAAALKVEYGDHYGPVRAQLHEVLVTLLGTQSVDRDLAVAAIDHALVTGKFIAEAVAHADGQL
;
A
#
# COMPACT_ATOMS: atom_id res chain seq x y z
N MET A 1 -28.82 -3.39 17.12
CA MET A 1 -28.35 -2.34 16.19
C MET A 1 -26.90 -2.66 15.89
N LEU A 2 -26.60 -3.12 14.68
CA LEU A 2 -25.22 -3.34 14.25
C LEU A 2 -24.65 -1.96 13.94
N SER A 3 -23.87 -1.42 14.88
CA SER A 3 -23.07 -0.22 14.63
C SER A 3 -22.11 -0.59 13.51
N THR A 4 -22.29 0.00 12.34
CA THR A 4 -21.37 -0.17 11.22
C THR A 4 -20.16 0.69 11.56
N VAL A 5 -19.23 0.12 12.34
CA VAL A 5 -17.92 0.72 12.56
C VAL A 5 -17.30 0.82 11.18
N THR A 6 -17.22 2.04 10.66
CA THR A 6 -16.63 2.32 9.35
C THR A 6 -15.14 2.43 9.61
N THR A 7 -14.46 1.30 9.68
CA THR A 7 -13.01 1.29 9.92
C THR A 7 -12.32 1.93 8.72
N ALA A 8 -11.44 2.90 8.97
CA ALA A 8 -10.71 3.56 7.90
C ALA A 8 -9.66 2.62 7.31
N SER A 9 -9.48 2.64 5.99
CA SER A 9 -8.44 1.86 5.32
C SER A 9 -7.04 2.39 5.64
N ARG A 10 -6.03 1.50 5.61
CA ARG A 10 -4.61 1.87 5.78
C ARG A 10 -4.19 2.98 4.83
N GLU A 11 -4.63 2.91 3.58
CA GLU A 11 -4.35 3.92 2.54
C GLU A 11 -4.90 5.30 2.95
N LYS A 12 -6.17 5.36 3.39
CA LYS A 12 -6.79 6.61 3.82
C LYS A 12 -6.08 7.24 5.01
N LEU A 13 -5.68 6.45 6.01
CA LEU A 13 -4.95 6.96 7.17
C LEU A 13 -3.53 7.40 6.78
N SER A 14 -2.85 6.64 5.92
CA SER A 14 -1.49 6.96 5.44
C SER A 14 -1.48 8.26 4.61
N ASP A 15 -2.43 8.41 3.69
CA ASP A 15 -2.55 9.60 2.85
C ASP A 15 -2.85 10.84 3.71
N ALA A 16 -3.80 10.75 4.65
CA ALA A 16 -4.13 11.87 5.51
C ALA A 16 -2.96 12.28 6.42
N ALA A 17 -2.20 11.31 6.95
CA ALA A 17 -1.02 11.60 7.73
C ALA A 17 0.09 12.27 6.90
N ARG A 18 0.30 11.80 5.66
CA ARG A 18 1.23 12.41 4.71
C ARG A 18 0.82 13.84 4.39
N ASP A 19 -0.45 14.09 4.12
CA ASP A 19 -0.95 15.42 3.75
C ASP A 19 -0.72 16.44 4.89
N VAL A 20 -0.97 16.05 6.14
CA VAL A 20 -0.70 16.90 7.31
C VAL A 20 0.80 17.16 7.46
N ARG A 21 1.63 16.14 7.27
CA ARG A 21 3.09 16.28 7.34
C ARG A 21 3.63 17.21 6.25
N GLU A 22 3.17 17.06 5.01
CA GLU A 22 3.57 17.90 3.88
C GLU A 22 3.13 19.36 4.04
N ALA A 23 2.02 19.58 4.77
CA ALA A 23 1.59 20.91 5.18
C ALA A 23 2.42 21.52 6.33
N GLY A 24 3.42 20.80 6.86
CA GLY A 24 4.23 21.22 8.00
C GLY A 24 3.57 21.00 9.35
N GLY A 25 2.59 20.10 9.43
CA GLY A 25 1.93 19.75 10.68
C GLY A 25 2.84 18.95 11.63
N THR A 26 2.59 19.10 12.93
CA THR A 26 3.36 18.40 13.98
C THR A 26 2.91 16.94 14.13
N PRO A 27 3.75 16.04 14.69
CA PRO A 27 3.35 14.69 15.06
C PRO A 27 2.03 14.61 15.84
N THR A 28 1.80 15.48 16.81
CA THR A 28 0.52 15.55 17.53
C THR A 28 -0.65 15.89 16.60
N GLN A 29 -0.48 16.80 15.65
CA GLN A 29 -1.51 17.13 14.66
C GLN A 29 -1.80 15.97 13.69
N ILE A 30 -0.76 15.21 13.33
CA ILE A 30 -0.90 14.00 12.52
C ILE A 30 -1.74 12.95 13.28
N PHE A 31 -1.39 12.65 14.53
CA PHE A 31 -2.15 11.68 15.35
C PHE A 31 -3.59 12.12 15.60
N ALA A 32 -3.82 13.41 15.87
CA ALA A 32 -5.16 13.97 15.99
C ALA A 32 -5.97 13.83 14.69
N THR A 33 -5.32 13.96 13.54
CA THR A 33 -5.97 13.76 12.23
C THR A 33 -6.38 12.30 12.04
N ILE A 34 -5.51 11.35 12.35
CA ILE A 34 -5.82 9.91 12.30
C ILE A 34 -6.98 9.59 13.24
N ALA A 35 -6.93 10.06 14.49
CA ALA A 35 -7.98 9.86 15.48
C ALA A 35 -9.33 10.38 15.00
N ARG A 36 -9.35 11.56 14.34
CA ARG A 36 -10.57 12.14 13.78
C ARG A 36 -11.13 11.32 12.61
N ILE A 37 -10.27 10.72 11.79
CA ILE A 37 -10.71 9.85 10.69
C ILE A 37 -11.31 8.55 11.22
N LEU A 38 -10.72 7.97 12.27
CA LEU A 38 -11.23 6.76 12.92
C LEU A 38 -12.57 7.00 13.63
N ALA A 39 -12.71 8.12 14.34
CA ALA A 39 -13.99 8.53 14.94
C ALA A 39 -15.08 8.76 13.87
N GLY A 40 -14.68 9.11 12.65
CA GLY A 40 -15.57 9.39 11.54
C GLY A 40 -16.24 10.76 11.62
N PRO A 41 -16.91 11.20 10.53
CA PRO A 41 -17.49 12.53 10.42
C PRO A 41 -18.68 12.78 11.37
N ALA A 42 -19.30 11.71 11.87
CA ALA A 42 -20.39 11.77 12.85
C ALA A 42 -19.95 11.34 14.27
N GLY A 43 -18.64 11.12 14.46
CA GLY A 43 -18.08 10.71 15.74
C GLY A 43 -18.23 11.79 16.80
N THR A 44 -18.56 11.37 18.01
CA THR A 44 -18.65 12.20 19.21
C THR A 44 -17.26 12.63 19.68
N ASP A 45 -17.21 13.64 20.56
CA ASP A 45 -15.96 14.07 21.19
C ASP A 45 -15.36 12.97 22.08
N GLU A 46 -16.20 12.12 22.68
CA GLU A 46 -15.77 10.98 23.48
C GLU A 46 -15.10 9.89 22.62
N GLU A 47 -15.68 9.58 21.45
CA GLU A 47 -15.08 8.66 20.48
C GLU A 47 -13.76 9.21 19.92
N PHE A 48 -13.70 10.51 19.61
CA PHE A 48 -12.46 11.16 19.19
C PHE A 48 -11.38 11.07 20.27
N THR A 49 -11.72 11.35 21.53
CA THR A 49 -10.78 11.29 22.66
C THR A 49 -10.28 9.87 22.87
N THR A 50 -11.17 8.88 22.79
CA THR A 50 -10.82 7.46 22.90
C THR A 50 -9.79 7.07 21.83
N HIS A 51 -10.05 7.38 20.57
CA HIS A 51 -9.11 7.10 19.50
C HIS A 51 -7.79 7.85 19.65
N LEU A 52 -7.82 9.10 20.13
CA LEU A 52 -6.62 9.88 20.37
C LEU A 52 -5.76 9.26 21.47
N ASP A 53 -6.36 8.80 22.56
CA ASP A 53 -5.68 8.11 23.65
C ASP A 53 -5.09 6.77 23.20
N ASP A 54 -5.85 5.98 22.44
CA ASP A 54 -5.39 4.69 21.91
C ASP A 54 -4.22 4.85 20.93
N ILE A 55 -4.28 5.85 20.04
CA ILE A 55 -3.18 6.20 19.15
C ILE A 55 -1.98 6.68 19.96
N GLY A 56 -2.18 7.52 20.98
CA GLY A 56 -1.12 8.01 21.85
C GLY A 56 -0.39 6.87 22.58
N GLN A 57 -1.13 5.88 23.10
CA GLN A 57 -0.54 4.69 23.72
C GLN A 57 0.26 3.85 22.72
N THR A 58 -0.30 3.63 21.53
CA THR A 58 0.35 2.87 20.45
C THR A 58 1.64 3.55 20.01
N ALA A 59 1.58 4.86 19.74
CA ALA A 59 2.72 5.65 19.34
C ALA A 59 3.80 5.69 20.43
N SER A 60 3.41 5.78 21.71
CA SER A 60 4.35 5.76 22.84
C SER A 60 5.11 4.43 22.92
N PHE A 61 4.38 3.32 22.76
CA PHE A 61 4.97 1.99 22.79
C PHE A 61 6.02 1.82 21.69
N PHE A 62 5.68 2.15 20.44
CA PHE A 62 6.61 2.00 19.31
C PHE A 62 7.76 3.00 19.34
N TRP A 63 7.54 4.20 19.85
CA TRP A 63 8.63 5.16 20.05
C TRP A 63 9.63 4.64 21.09
N ASP A 64 9.16 4.16 22.23
CA ASP A 64 10.04 3.63 23.28
C ASP A 64 10.82 2.40 22.79
N ASP A 65 10.15 1.50 22.07
CA ASP A 65 10.80 0.34 21.45
C ASP A 65 11.89 0.75 20.45
N LEU A 66 11.61 1.71 19.55
CA LEU A 66 12.60 2.21 18.60
C LEU A 66 13.77 2.93 19.30
N CYS A 67 13.51 3.67 20.38
CA CYS A 67 14.57 4.29 21.18
C CYS A 67 15.48 3.24 21.79
N HIS A 68 14.93 2.17 22.38
CA HIS A 68 15.71 1.07 22.91
C HIS A 68 16.51 0.36 21.82
N GLN A 69 15.93 0.13 20.64
CA GLN A 69 16.67 -0.47 19.52
C GLN A 69 17.85 0.40 19.05
N VAL A 70 17.71 1.72 19.05
CA VAL A 70 18.81 2.64 18.71
C VAL A 70 19.86 2.66 19.82
N GLU A 71 19.44 2.67 21.08
CA GLU A 71 20.33 2.62 22.25
C GLU A 71 21.13 1.32 22.27
N ASP A 72 20.53 0.18 22.01
CA ASP A 72 21.20 -1.13 21.91
C ASP A 72 22.26 -1.15 20.81
N LYS A 73 22.00 -0.48 19.68
CA LYS A 73 22.91 -0.42 18.52
C LYS A 73 24.04 0.59 18.69
N THR A 74 23.77 1.73 19.33
CA THR A 74 24.67 2.90 19.33
C THR A 74 25.22 3.25 20.70
N GLY A 75 24.68 2.66 21.76
CA GLY A 75 24.98 2.99 23.16
C GLY A 75 24.43 4.35 23.61
N THR A 76 23.63 5.03 22.78
CA THR A 76 23.07 6.36 23.08
C THR A 76 21.58 6.38 22.75
N ARG A 77 20.76 6.83 23.69
CA ARG A 77 19.33 7.04 23.45
C ARG A 77 19.11 8.27 22.55
N PRO A 78 18.34 8.18 21.46
CA PRO A 78 18.19 9.26 20.48
C PRO A 78 17.40 10.47 21.00
N TYR A 79 16.51 10.26 21.98
CA TYR A 79 15.68 11.30 22.56
C TYR A 79 15.77 11.29 24.09
N SER A 80 15.54 12.47 24.69
CA SER A 80 15.43 12.62 26.14
C SER A 80 14.26 11.78 26.69
N PRO A 81 14.33 11.27 27.93
CA PRO A 81 13.18 10.65 28.59
C PRO A 81 11.96 11.58 28.74
N ASP A 82 12.21 12.90 28.76
CA ASP A 82 11.16 13.92 28.85
C ASP A 82 10.66 14.40 27.48
N ALA A 83 11.07 13.71 26.40
CA ALA A 83 10.75 14.15 25.06
C ALA A 83 9.24 14.04 24.77
N THR A 84 8.73 14.99 23.98
CA THR A 84 7.33 15.00 23.54
C THR A 84 7.22 14.50 22.11
N PHE A 85 6.03 14.02 21.71
CA PHE A 85 5.81 13.51 20.36
C PHE A 85 6.21 14.49 19.26
N ASP A 86 6.07 15.79 19.50
CA ASP A 86 6.42 16.82 18.51
C ASP A 86 7.93 16.95 18.26
N GLU A 87 8.76 16.33 19.10
CA GLU A 87 10.22 16.24 18.88
C GLU A 87 10.61 15.05 18.00
N LEU A 88 9.66 14.14 17.71
CA LEU A 88 9.87 13.00 16.84
C LEU A 88 10.03 13.50 15.39
N THR A 89 11.15 13.15 14.75
CA THR A 89 11.46 13.62 13.39
C THR A 89 12.08 12.53 12.52
N GLY A 90 12.06 12.76 11.20
CA GLY A 90 12.71 11.90 10.21
C GLY A 90 12.18 10.47 10.23
N ASP A 91 13.07 9.51 9.98
CA ASP A 91 12.73 8.09 9.82
C ASP A 91 12.01 7.50 11.04
N MET A 92 12.33 7.96 12.26
CA MET A 92 11.66 7.46 13.47
C MET A 92 10.19 7.92 13.57
N LEU A 93 9.87 9.12 13.08
CA LEU A 93 8.47 9.55 12.98
C LEU A 93 7.71 8.68 11.96
N ASP A 94 8.34 8.39 10.83
CA ASP A 94 7.74 7.60 9.76
C ASP A 94 7.49 6.15 10.21
N ASP A 95 8.43 5.55 10.96
CA ASP A 95 8.29 4.21 11.52
C ASP A 95 7.16 4.15 12.56
N VAL A 96 7.11 5.09 13.51
CA VAL A 96 6.03 5.16 14.51
C VAL A 96 4.67 5.37 13.84
N LEU A 97 4.61 6.27 12.85
CA LEU A 97 3.39 6.53 12.10
C LEU A 97 2.91 5.29 11.34
N ASN A 98 3.82 4.56 10.70
CA ASN A 98 3.49 3.33 10.00
C ASN A 98 2.90 2.28 10.96
N TRP A 99 3.49 2.12 12.16
CA TRP A 99 2.94 1.21 13.16
C TRP A 99 1.57 1.62 13.67
N VAL A 100 1.35 2.93 13.92
CA VAL A 100 0.03 3.46 14.30
C VAL A 100 -1.00 3.13 13.21
N VAL A 101 -0.68 3.35 11.94
CA VAL A 101 -1.59 3.04 10.84
C VAL A 101 -1.87 1.53 10.75
N ILE A 102 -0.84 0.68 10.88
CA ILE A 102 -1.01 -0.78 10.83
C ILE A 102 -1.95 -1.30 11.92
N TYR A 103 -1.83 -0.76 13.13
CA TYR A 103 -2.61 -1.19 14.30
C TYR A 103 -4.05 -0.68 14.31
N HIS A 104 -4.30 0.51 13.76
CA HIS A 104 -5.60 1.18 13.85
C HIS A 104 -6.43 1.15 12.56
N ALA A 105 -5.84 0.81 11.42
CA ALA A 105 -6.57 0.63 10.18
C ALA A 105 -6.91 -0.83 9.91
N GLU A 106 -8.06 -1.04 9.29
CA GLU A 106 -8.34 -2.32 8.63
C GLU A 106 -7.32 -2.55 7.51
N GLU A 107 -6.84 -3.79 7.43
CA GLU A 107 -6.08 -4.26 6.28
C GLU A 107 -6.88 -3.91 5.02
N ALA A 108 -6.24 -3.19 4.08
CA ALA A 108 -6.88 -2.90 2.80
C ALA A 108 -7.47 -4.19 2.24
N GLU A 109 -8.61 -4.10 1.54
CA GLU A 109 -9.22 -5.25 0.87
C GLU A 109 -8.11 -6.12 0.25
N PRO A 110 -8.14 -7.45 0.45
CA PRO A 110 -7.06 -8.32 0.01
C PRO A 110 -6.75 -7.99 -1.45
N PRO A 111 -5.46 -7.90 -1.83
CA PRO A 111 -5.07 -7.53 -3.18
C PRO A 111 -5.89 -8.36 -4.16
N ALA A 112 -6.41 -7.69 -5.21
CA ALA A 112 -7.21 -8.35 -6.22
C ALA A 112 -6.57 -9.70 -6.58
N PRO A 113 -7.34 -10.81 -6.64
CA PRO A 113 -6.78 -12.13 -6.86
C PRO A 113 -5.76 -12.05 -8.00
N PRO A 114 -4.56 -12.63 -7.89
CA PRO A 114 -3.47 -12.40 -8.83
C PRO A 114 -3.85 -12.55 -10.33
N ILE A 115 -4.87 -13.36 -10.63
CA ILE A 115 -5.49 -13.50 -11.97
C ILE A 115 -6.19 -12.20 -12.44
N VAL A 116 -6.95 -11.53 -11.57
CA VAL A 116 -7.63 -10.25 -11.86
C VAL A 116 -6.61 -9.13 -12.09
N LEU A 117 -5.50 -9.13 -11.35
CA LEU A 117 -4.39 -8.21 -11.57
C LEU A 117 -3.70 -8.50 -12.92
N ALA A 118 -3.50 -9.78 -13.26
CA ALA A 118 -2.93 -10.19 -14.54
C ALA A 118 -3.83 -9.79 -15.73
N ASP A 119 -5.16 -9.91 -15.62
CA ASP A 119 -6.10 -9.43 -16.63
C ASP A 119 -6.11 -7.89 -16.76
N SER A 120 -5.96 -7.18 -15.64
CA SER A 120 -5.85 -5.72 -15.63
C SER A 120 -4.57 -5.23 -16.33
N LEU A 121 -3.44 -5.90 -16.05
CA LEU A 121 -2.17 -5.65 -16.72
C LEU A 121 -2.21 -6.02 -18.21
N LEU A 122 -2.86 -7.13 -18.58
CA LEU A 122 -3.09 -7.52 -19.97
C LEU A 122 -3.91 -6.46 -20.72
N ASN A 123 -4.94 -5.89 -20.08
CA ASN A 123 -5.70 -4.78 -20.66
C ASN A 123 -4.86 -3.49 -20.79
N GLY A 124 -3.97 -3.21 -19.82
CA GLY A 124 -2.97 -2.15 -19.94
C GLY A 124 -2.03 -2.36 -21.13
N LEU A 125 -1.57 -3.60 -21.33
CA LEU A 125 -0.70 -3.98 -22.44
C LEU A 125 -1.37 -3.82 -23.80
N ARG A 126 -2.66 -4.19 -23.90
CA ARG A 126 -3.50 -3.96 -25.10
C ARG A 126 -3.64 -2.47 -25.41
N LYS A 127 -3.92 -1.65 -24.40
CA LYS A 127 -3.99 -0.19 -24.55
C LYS A 127 -2.66 0.41 -24.98
N ALA A 128 -1.54 -0.01 -24.38
CA ALA A 128 -0.21 0.43 -24.77
C ALA A 128 0.14 0.04 -26.22
N ALA A 129 -0.28 -1.15 -26.67
CA ALA A 129 -0.13 -1.56 -28.06
C ALA A 129 -0.96 -0.70 -29.02
N ALA A 130 -2.21 -0.37 -28.66
CA ALA A 130 -3.04 0.54 -29.44
C ALA A 130 -2.43 1.96 -29.52
N LEU A 131 -1.97 2.50 -28.39
CA LEU A 131 -1.29 3.78 -28.33
C LEU A 131 0.01 3.80 -29.13
N LYS A 132 0.75 2.68 -29.18
CA LYS A 132 1.93 2.55 -30.04
C LYS A 132 1.56 2.66 -31.53
N VAL A 133 0.44 2.07 -31.95
CA VAL A 133 -0.03 2.19 -33.34
C VAL A 133 -0.47 3.62 -33.66
N GLU A 134 -1.16 4.27 -32.72
CA GLU A 134 -1.74 5.60 -32.91
C GLU A 134 -0.71 6.75 -32.81
N TYR A 135 0.26 6.63 -31.90
CA TYR A 135 1.21 7.69 -31.54
C TYR A 135 2.68 7.32 -31.76
N GLY A 136 2.97 6.15 -32.34
CA GLY A 136 4.32 5.72 -32.72
C GLY A 136 5.14 5.08 -31.59
N ASP A 137 6.44 4.89 -31.85
CA ASP A 137 7.35 4.08 -31.02
C ASP A 137 7.66 4.67 -29.63
N HIS A 138 7.23 5.89 -29.31
CA HIS A 138 7.39 6.50 -27.99
C HIS A 138 6.76 5.68 -26.86
N TYR A 139 5.73 4.88 -27.17
CA TYR A 139 5.08 3.98 -26.21
C TYR A 139 5.69 2.56 -26.17
N GLY A 140 6.73 2.30 -26.96
CA GLY A 140 7.47 1.04 -26.97
C GLY A 140 8.00 0.62 -25.59
N PRO A 141 8.65 1.52 -24.80
CA PRO A 141 9.14 1.20 -23.47
C PRO A 141 8.03 0.82 -22.48
N VAL A 142 6.90 1.53 -22.50
CA VAL A 142 5.74 1.25 -21.62
C VAL A 142 5.17 -0.12 -21.92
N ARG A 143 5.03 -0.48 -23.21
CA ARG A 143 4.60 -1.81 -23.63
C ARG A 143 5.56 -2.91 -23.15
N ALA A 144 6.87 -2.70 -23.24
CA ALA A 144 7.86 -3.67 -22.79
C ALA A 144 7.86 -3.86 -21.26
N GLN A 145 7.73 -2.77 -20.50
CA GLN A 145 7.62 -2.82 -19.04
C GLN A 145 6.36 -3.55 -18.58
N LEU A 146 5.20 -3.22 -19.15
CA LEU A 146 3.94 -3.91 -18.81
C LEU A 146 4.01 -5.40 -19.12
N HIS A 147 4.66 -5.77 -20.22
CA HIS A 147 4.89 -7.17 -20.57
C HIS A 147 5.75 -7.89 -19.52
N GLU A 148 6.88 -7.31 -19.11
CA GLU A 148 7.77 -7.94 -18.12
C GLU A 148 7.13 -8.01 -16.73
N VAL A 149 6.34 -7.00 -16.34
CA VAL A 149 5.56 -7.03 -15.09
C VAL A 149 4.53 -8.15 -15.12
N LEU A 150 3.84 -8.36 -16.25
CA LEU A 150 2.87 -9.45 -16.40
C LEU A 150 3.54 -10.83 -16.36
N VAL A 151 4.70 -11.00 -17.00
CA VAL A 151 5.51 -12.22 -16.90
C VAL A 151 5.93 -12.49 -15.45
N THR A 152 6.40 -11.46 -14.75
CA THR A 152 6.83 -11.57 -13.35
C THR A 152 5.65 -11.97 -12.46
N LEU A 153 4.49 -11.34 -12.66
CA LEU A 153 3.27 -11.66 -11.90
C LEU A 153 2.82 -13.11 -12.12
N LEU A 154 2.83 -13.60 -13.37
CA LEU A 154 2.53 -15.01 -13.65
C LEU A 154 3.54 -15.97 -13.02
N GLY A 155 4.82 -15.57 -12.97
CA GLY A 155 5.86 -16.32 -12.24
C GLY A 155 5.56 -16.47 -10.75
N THR A 156 4.95 -15.47 -10.10
CA THR A 156 4.51 -15.59 -8.69
C THR A 156 3.36 -16.59 -8.50
N GLN A 157 2.69 -17.00 -9.59
CA GLN A 157 1.61 -17.99 -9.61
C GLN A 157 2.09 -19.37 -10.10
N SER A 158 3.40 -19.64 -10.05
CA SER A 158 4.00 -20.89 -10.51
C SER A 158 3.82 -21.19 -12.00
N VAL A 159 3.61 -20.15 -12.83
CA VAL A 159 3.65 -20.28 -14.28
C VAL A 159 5.08 -20.08 -14.75
N ASP A 160 5.66 -21.08 -15.41
CA ASP A 160 7.01 -20.98 -15.96
C ASP A 160 7.12 -19.82 -16.97
N ARG A 161 8.30 -19.19 -17.06
CA ARG A 161 8.50 -18.00 -17.89
C ARG A 161 8.12 -18.22 -19.36
N ASP A 162 8.48 -19.36 -19.94
CA ASP A 162 8.19 -19.69 -21.34
C ASP A 162 6.68 -19.87 -21.56
N LEU A 163 6.01 -20.54 -20.62
CA LEU A 163 4.55 -20.68 -20.61
C LEU A 163 3.85 -19.34 -20.42
N ALA A 164 4.37 -18.46 -19.55
CA ALA A 164 3.84 -17.12 -19.32
C ALA A 164 3.94 -16.25 -20.58
N VAL A 165 5.08 -16.26 -21.28
CA VAL A 165 5.25 -15.53 -22.55
C VAL A 165 4.27 -16.06 -23.61
N ALA A 166 4.18 -17.39 -23.78
CA ALA A 166 3.26 -18.00 -24.73
C ALA A 166 1.78 -17.66 -24.43
N ALA A 167 1.39 -17.68 -23.16
CA ALA A 167 0.05 -17.32 -22.71
C ALA A 167 -0.26 -15.83 -22.96
N ILE A 168 0.68 -14.92 -22.68
CA ILE A 168 0.50 -13.48 -22.93
C ILE A 168 0.32 -13.24 -24.44
N ASP A 169 1.19 -13.81 -25.28
CA ASP A 169 1.09 -13.67 -26.73
C ASP A 169 -0.24 -14.24 -27.27
N HIS A 170 -0.65 -15.41 -26.79
CA HIS A 170 -1.94 -15.99 -27.13
C HIS A 170 -3.11 -15.09 -26.71
N ALA A 171 -3.08 -14.53 -25.50
CA ALA A 171 -4.12 -13.64 -24.99
C ALA A 171 -4.19 -12.32 -25.76
N LEU A 172 -3.05 -11.81 -26.23
CA LEU A 172 -2.98 -10.61 -27.08
C LEU A 172 -3.55 -10.88 -28.48
N VAL A 173 -3.24 -12.03 -29.07
CA VAL A 173 -3.73 -12.40 -30.42
C VAL A 173 -5.21 -12.74 -30.42
N THR A 174 -5.69 -13.48 -29.42
CA THR A 174 -7.06 -14.02 -29.40
C THR A 174 -8.07 -13.12 -28.67
N GLY A 175 -7.61 -12.14 -27.90
CA GLY A 175 -8.47 -11.31 -27.06
C GLY A 175 -8.98 -11.99 -25.78
N LYS A 176 -8.55 -13.23 -25.49
CA LYS A 176 -8.95 -13.99 -24.30
C LYS A 176 -8.35 -13.44 -23.00
N PHE A 177 -8.93 -13.83 -21.87
CA PHE A 177 -8.36 -13.57 -20.54
C PHE A 177 -7.12 -14.43 -20.29
N ILE A 178 -6.26 -14.00 -19.37
CA ILE A 178 -4.95 -14.63 -19.15
C ILE A 178 -5.09 -16.05 -18.61
N ALA A 179 -6.10 -16.32 -17.77
CA ALA A 179 -6.36 -17.66 -17.23
C ALA A 179 -6.70 -18.68 -18.33
N GLU A 180 -7.50 -18.27 -19.31
CA GLU A 180 -7.83 -19.13 -20.46
C GLU A 180 -6.62 -19.34 -21.38
N ALA A 181 -5.77 -18.34 -21.52
CA ALA A 181 -4.57 -18.42 -22.34
C ALA A 181 -3.49 -19.31 -21.71
N VAL A 182 -3.33 -19.26 -20.37
CA VAL A 182 -2.45 -20.18 -19.63
C VAL A 182 -2.92 -21.62 -19.78
N ALA A 183 -4.21 -21.90 -19.57
CA ALA A 183 -4.76 -23.25 -19.73
C ALA A 183 -4.60 -23.80 -21.15
N HIS A 184 -4.68 -22.93 -22.16
CA HIS A 184 -4.46 -23.31 -23.56
C HIS A 184 -2.98 -23.61 -23.85
N ALA A 185 -2.07 -22.77 -23.38
CA ALA A 185 -0.64 -22.92 -23.60
C ALA A 185 -0.06 -24.13 -22.83
N ASP A 186 -0.54 -24.39 -21.62
CA ASP A 186 -0.18 -25.57 -20.82
C ASP A 186 -0.64 -26.87 -21.50
N GLY A 187 -1.81 -26.88 -22.13
CA GLY A 187 -2.31 -28.02 -22.91
C GLY A 187 -1.63 -28.25 -24.27
N GLN A 188 -0.69 -27.37 -24.68
CA GLN A 188 0.04 -27.45 -25.95
C GLN A 188 1.54 -27.74 -25.82
N LEU A 189 2.09 -27.67 -24.60
CA LEU A 189 3.48 -28.03 -24.26
C LEU A 189 3.59 -29.49 -23.80
#